data_AF-A0A9E2ILY6-F1
#
_entry.id   AF-A0A9E2ILY6-F1
#
_cell.length_a   1.000
_cell.length_b   1.000
_cell.length_c   1.000
_cell.angle_alpha   90.00
_cell.angle_beta   90.00
_cell.angle_gamma   90.00
#
_symmetry.space_group_name_H-M   'P 1'
#
loop_
_entity.id
_entity.type
_entity.pdbx_description
1 polymer ?
#
loop_
_entity_poly.entity_id
_entity_poly.type
_entity_poly.pdbx_seq_one_letter_code
_entity_poly.pdbx_strand_id
1 'polypeptide(L)'
;MRVRKKVLLACVMTLMGGMSLSDYSYSTPSTHIWAPSTDVQKYGVMHVTSDAYFASERDSLGNRPDTVTNVGLTTGVLPFERFNMELGFDHKSGLGDLDDYPMYFNVKLGVPEDSFCKFFPALAVGIYDVGTERNKTNNDVFYGKVAKTISINDFSLGKLSAGYFRGNSKLLLNGNGEKDNDGVFAAW
;
A
#
# COMPACT_ATOMS: atom_id res chain seq x y z
N MET A 1 33.98 34.80 21.01
CA MET A 1 33.00 35.06 19.90
C MET A 1 33.20 34.19 18.65
N ARG A 2 34.41 33.73 18.30
CA ARG A 2 34.71 32.98 17.06
C ARG A 2 34.15 31.54 17.01
N VAL A 3 34.06 30.85 18.14
CA VAL A 3 33.60 29.44 18.22
C VAL A 3 32.09 29.32 17.97
N ARG A 4 31.27 30.25 18.49
CA ARG A 4 29.82 30.28 18.27
C ARG A 4 29.42 30.40 16.80
N LYS A 5 30.17 31.17 16.00
CA LYS A 5 29.90 31.31 14.55
C LYS A 5 30.20 30.03 13.77
N LYS A 6 31.22 29.26 14.16
CA LYS A 6 31.56 27.98 13.50
C LYS A 6 30.54 26.87 13.82
N VAL A 7 30.06 26.82 15.06
CA VAL A 7 29.00 25.87 15.46
C VAL A 7 27.68 26.21 14.79
N LEU A 8 27.31 27.50 14.73
CA LEU A 8 26.09 27.93 14.03
C LEU A 8 26.17 27.64 12.51
N LEU A 9 27.32 27.88 11.89
CA LEU A 9 27.53 27.57 10.47
C LEU A 9 27.47 26.06 10.20
N ALA A 10 28.03 25.24 11.09
CA ALA A 10 27.93 23.79 10.99
C ALA A 10 26.47 23.31 11.09
N CYS A 11 25.69 23.82 12.05
CA CYS A 11 24.27 23.47 12.18
C CYS A 11 23.45 23.89 10.94
N VAL A 12 23.72 25.09 10.39
CA VAL A 12 23.05 25.58 9.18
C VAL A 12 23.41 24.71 7.96
N MET A 13 24.67 24.31 7.80
CA MET A 13 25.06 23.42 6.70
C MET A 13 24.49 22.00 6.85
N THR A 14 24.33 21.47 8.07
CA THR A 14 23.66 20.18 8.29
C THR A 14 22.17 20.26 7.98
N LEU A 15 21.50 21.35 8.35
CA LEU A 15 20.09 21.59 8.03
C LEU A 15 19.88 21.76 6.52
N MET A 16 20.74 22.54 5.83
CA MET A 16 20.65 22.73 4.38
C MET A 16 21.05 21.47 3.60
N GLY A 17 22.01 20.68 4.10
CA GLY A 17 22.41 19.39 3.54
C GLY A 17 21.32 18.31 3.66
N GLY A 18 20.55 18.33 4.76
CA GLY A 18 19.39 17.45 4.93
C GLY A 18 18.23 17.79 3.99
N MET A 19 18.05 19.08 3.67
CA MET A 19 16.97 19.57 2.78
C MET A 19 17.32 19.49 1.29
N SER A 20 18.56 19.14 0.91
CA SER A 20 18.97 18.99 -0.50
C SER A 20 18.92 17.54 -1.00
N LEU A 21 18.52 16.59 -0.14
CA LEU A 21 18.26 15.19 -0.48
C LEU A 21 16.77 14.86 -0.69
N SER A 22 15.87 15.82 -0.47
CA SER A 22 14.42 15.63 -0.57
C SER A 22 13.85 15.61 -1.99
N ASP A 23 14.62 16.01 -3.01
CA ASP A 23 14.14 16.07 -4.40
C ASP A 23 14.02 14.69 -5.07
N TYR A 24 14.39 13.61 -4.37
CA TYR A 24 14.36 12.24 -4.88
C TYR A 24 13.52 11.28 -4.02
N SER A 25 12.41 11.78 -3.45
CA SER A 25 11.38 10.88 -2.94
C SER A 25 10.68 10.21 -4.13
N TYR A 26 11.25 9.10 -4.61
CA TYR A 26 10.67 8.21 -5.63
C TYR A 26 9.52 7.35 -5.08
N SER A 27 8.96 7.72 -3.92
CA SER A 27 7.82 7.05 -3.34
C SER A 27 6.62 7.22 -4.26
N THR A 28 6.12 6.11 -4.78
CA THR A 28 4.90 6.08 -5.60
C THR A 28 3.74 5.67 -4.69
N PRO A 29 2.61 6.38 -4.71
CA PRO A 29 1.46 6.00 -3.90
C PRO A 29 0.84 4.72 -4.47
N SER A 30 1.02 3.57 -3.81
CA SER A 30 0.38 2.29 -4.18
C SER A 30 -0.73 1.85 -3.20
N THR A 31 -0.79 2.50 -2.03
CA THR A 31 -1.74 2.20 -0.95
C THR A 31 -2.34 3.50 -0.36
N HIS A 32 -3.61 3.44 0.06
CA HIS A 32 -4.26 4.48 0.86
C HIS A 32 -4.61 3.86 2.21
N ILE A 33 -3.91 4.27 3.28
CA ILE A 33 -4.17 3.86 4.67
C ILE A 33 -4.54 2.36 4.74
N TRP A 34 -3.58 1.49 4.41
CA TRP A 34 -3.71 0.03 4.53
C TRP A 34 -4.82 -0.60 3.68
N ALA A 35 -5.36 0.14 2.71
CA ALA A 35 -6.22 -0.35 1.64
C ALA A 35 -5.57 -0.07 0.28
N PRO A 36 -5.91 -0.83 -0.78
CA PRO A 36 -5.40 -0.54 -2.12
C PRO A 36 -5.78 0.89 -2.55
N SER A 37 -4.85 1.62 -3.18
CA SER A 37 -5.14 2.93 -3.78
C SER A 37 -5.73 2.77 -5.19
N THR A 38 -6.29 3.86 -5.73
CA THR A 38 -6.62 3.95 -7.16
C THR A 38 -5.42 4.31 -8.04
N ASP A 39 -4.26 4.58 -7.41
CA ASP A 39 -3.02 4.88 -8.09
C ASP A 39 -2.31 3.54 -8.44
N VAL A 40 -1.73 3.50 -9.64
CA VAL A 40 -1.10 2.32 -10.24
C VAL A 40 0.33 2.66 -10.59
N GLN A 41 1.25 1.71 -10.40
CA GLN A 41 2.65 1.84 -10.81
C GLN A 41 2.75 2.19 -12.30
N LYS A 42 3.63 3.14 -12.61
CA LYS A 42 3.92 3.55 -13.98
C LYS A 42 4.65 2.44 -14.73
N TYR A 43 4.50 2.42 -16.05
CA TYR A 43 5.17 1.45 -16.92
C TYR A 43 6.68 1.36 -16.66
N GLY A 44 7.17 0.16 -16.40
CA GLY A 44 8.59 -0.13 -16.17
C GLY A 44 9.16 0.40 -14.85
N VAL A 45 8.35 1.10 -14.04
CA VAL A 45 8.76 1.52 -12.70
C VAL A 45 8.60 0.33 -11.76
N MET A 46 9.68 0.00 -11.06
CA MET A 46 9.68 -1.00 -9.99
C MET A 46 9.50 -0.30 -8.65
N HIS A 47 8.68 -0.90 -7.79
CA HIS A 47 8.44 -0.45 -6.44
C HIS A 47 8.71 -1.60 -5.47
N VAL A 48 9.64 -1.38 -4.55
CA VAL A 48 9.94 -2.29 -3.45
C VAL A 48 9.20 -1.81 -2.20
N THR A 49 8.45 -2.70 -1.57
CA THR A 49 7.79 -2.46 -0.28
C THR A 49 8.45 -3.31 0.80
N SER A 50 8.44 -2.80 2.04
CA SER A 50 8.96 -3.51 3.21
C SER A 50 8.20 -3.04 4.44
N ASP A 51 7.25 -3.85 4.90
CA ASP A 51 6.47 -3.61 6.10
C ASP A 51 6.90 -4.56 7.22
N ALA A 52 6.88 -4.06 8.45
CA ALA A 52 7.11 -4.85 9.65
C ALA A 52 5.98 -4.58 10.66
N TYR A 53 5.30 -5.64 11.08
CA TYR A 53 4.17 -5.60 11.99
C TYR A 53 4.62 -6.12 13.35
N PHE A 54 4.72 -5.21 14.30
CA PHE A 54 5.14 -5.53 15.66
C PHE A 54 3.92 -5.78 16.53
N ALA A 55 3.91 -6.91 17.25
CA ALA A 55 2.86 -7.18 18.22
C ALA A 55 2.85 -6.10 19.32
N SER A 56 1.73 -5.37 19.40
CA SER A 56 1.47 -4.42 20.50
C SER A 56 1.01 -5.15 21.77
N GLU A 57 0.41 -6.32 21.62
CA GLU A 57 -0.18 -7.11 22.70
C GLU A 57 0.34 -8.56 22.67
N ARG A 58 0.15 -9.26 23.80
CA ARG A 58 0.41 -10.70 23.88
C ARG A 58 -0.81 -11.46 23.36
N ASP A 59 -0.60 -12.68 22.88
CA ASP A 59 -1.68 -13.57 22.48
C ASP A 59 -2.47 -14.09 23.71
N SER A 60 -3.53 -14.85 23.44
CA SER A 60 -4.38 -15.44 24.49
C SER A 60 -3.67 -16.45 25.40
N LEU A 61 -2.51 -16.96 24.98
CA LEU A 61 -1.67 -17.88 25.75
C LEU A 61 -0.56 -17.13 26.52
N GLY A 62 -0.52 -15.80 26.41
CA GLY A 62 0.47 -14.94 27.05
C GLY A 62 1.83 -14.89 26.34
N ASN A 63 1.95 -15.45 25.13
CA ASN A 63 3.18 -15.32 24.33
C ASN A 63 3.19 -13.98 23.59
N ARG A 64 4.38 -13.53 23.20
CA ARG A 64 4.52 -12.40 22.28
C ARG A 64 4.57 -12.95 20.86
N PRO A 65 3.59 -12.64 19.98
CA PRO A 65 3.64 -13.06 18.59
C PRO A 65 4.93 -12.60 17.91
N ASP A 66 5.39 -13.39 16.95
CA ASP A 66 6.54 -13.02 16.11
C ASP A 66 6.25 -11.76 15.30
N THR A 67 7.33 -11.05 14.93
CA THR A 67 7.20 -9.90 14.04
C THR A 67 6.89 -10.41 12.65
N VAL A 68 5.75 -10.00 12.11
CA VAL A 68 5.41 -10.31 10.72
C VAL A 68 6.15 -9.34 9.82
N THR A 69 6.83 -9.86 8.82
CA THR A 69 7.48 -9.07 7.77
C THR A 69 6.73 -9.29 6.46
N ASN A 70 6.59 -8.23 5.67
CA ASN A 70 6.05 -8.29 4.33
C ASN A 70 6.97 -7.51 3.39
N VAL A 71 7.64 -8.20 2.48
CA VAL A 71 8.54 -7.58 1.50
C VAL A 71 8.00 -7.86 0.11
N GLY A 72 7.73 -6.80 -0.64
CA GLY A 72 7.09 -6.90 -1.95
C GLY A 72 7.89 -6.24 -3.06
N LEU A 73 7.64 -6.72 -4.28
CA LEU A 73 8.08 -6.09 -5.53
C LEU A 73 6.89 -5.99 -6.48
N THR A 74 6.59 -4.77 -6.90
CA THR A 74 5.51 -4.47 -7.84
C THR A 74 6.05 -3.66 -9.01
N THR A 75 5.52 -3.85 -10.21
CA THR A 75 5.86 -3.04 -11.38
C THR A 75 4.67 -2.77 -12.28
N GLY A 76 4.68 -1.59 -12.92
CA GLY A 76 3.70 -1.24 -13.95
C GLY A 76 4.03 -1.91 -15.28
N VAL A 77 3.06 -2.56 -15.91
CA VAL A 77 3.28 -3.41 -17.10
C VAL A 77 2.62 -2.90 -18.39
N LEU A 78 1.79 -1.86 -18.32
CA LEU A 78 1.16 -1.26 -19.50
C LEU A 78 1.70 0.13 -19.82
N PRO A 79 2.04 0.43 -21.08
CA PRO A 79 2.62 1.71 -21.49
C PRO A 79 1.55 2.77 -21.87
N PHE A 80 0.31 2.65 -21.39
CA PHE A 80 -0.78 3.57 -21.75
C PHE A 80 -0.99 4.66 -20.69
N GLU A 81 -1.32 5.87 -21.12
CA GLU A 81 -1.54 7.00 -20.20
C GLU A 81 -2.86 6.89 -19.43
N ARG A 82 -3.92 6.43 -20.09
CA ARG A 82 -5.30 6.40 -19.54
C ARG A 82 -5.65 5.10 -18.85
N PHE A 83 -4.84 4.06 -19.02
CA PHE A 83 -5.12 2.74 -18.50
C PHE A 83 -3.82 2.08 -18.06
N ASN A 84 -3.71 1.84 -16.76
CA ASN A 84 -2.50 1.30 -16.15
C ASN A 84 -2.78 -0.07 -15.54
N MET A 85 -1.74 -0.88 -15.48
CA MET A 85 -1.76 -2.17 -14.82
C MET A 85 -0.47 -2.34 -14.04
N GLU A 86 -0.57 -2.87 -12.83
CA GLU A 86 0.57 -3.34 -12.05
C GLU A 86 0.41 -4.83 -11.70
N LEU A 87 1.55 -5.49 -11.66
CA LEU A 87 1.73 -6.86 -11.21
C LEU A 87 2.79 -6.86 -10.13
N GLY A 88 2.62 -7.69 -9.12
CA GLY A 88 3.62 -7.84 -8.08
C GLY A 88 3.46 -9.12 -7.28
N PHE A 89 4.42 -9.31 -6.39
CA PHE A 89 4.38 -10.35 -5.39
C PHE A 89 4.90 -9.82 -4.06
N ASP A 90 4.51 -10.49 -3.00
CA ASP A 90 4.85 -10.23 -1.62
C ASP A 90 5.40 -11.52 -1.00
N HIS A 91 6.45 -11.40 -0.21
CA HIS A 91 6.97 -12.45 0.65
C HIS A 91 6.63 -12.09 2.10
N LYS A 92 5.82 -12.92 2.76
CA LYS A 92 5.44 -12.75 4.16
C LYS A 92 6.04 -13.84 5.04
N SER A 93 6.55 -13.46 6.19
CA SER A 93 7.11 -14.39 7.20
C SER A 93 6.83 -13.89 8.60
N GLY A 94 6.92 -14.77 9.60
CA GLY A 94 6.49 -14.53 10.98
C GLY A 94 5.05 -14.99 11.24
N LEU A 95 4.52 -15.86 10.39
CA LEU A 95 3.14 -16.38 10.43
C LEU A 95 3.08 -17.87 10.82
N GLY A 96 4.17 -18.45 11.33
CA GLY A 96 4.23 -19.83 11.81
C GLY A 96 4.11 -20.84 10.66
N ASP A 97 3.17 -21.78 10.74
CA ASP A 97 2.96 -22.83 9.72
C ASP A 97 2.65 -22.28 8.31
N LEU A 98 2.29 -21.00 8.20
CA LEU A 98 2.06 -20.34 6.91
C LEU A 98 3.38 -19.95 6.21
N ASP A 99 4.49 -19.88 6.94
CA ASP A 99 5.81 -19.54 6.40
C ASP A 99 6.36 -20.61 5.43
N ASP A 100 5.77 -21.82 5.42
CA ASP A 100 6.01 -22.84 4.39
C ASP A 100 5.52 -22.40 3.00
N TYR A 101 4.62 -21.42 2.93
CA TYR A 101 3.98 -20.92 1.72
C TYR A 101 4.00 -19.38 1.67
N PRO A 102 5.18 -18.73 1.75
CA PRO A 102 5.31 -17.31 2.10
C PRO A 102 5.01 -16.36 0.94
N MET A 103 4.76 -16.89 -0.27
CA MET A 103 4.59 -16.11 -1.48
C MET A 103 3.11 -15.79 -1.75
N TYR A 104 2.85 -14.52 -2.01
CA TYR A 104 1.54 -13.96 -2.34
C TYR A 104 1.64 -13.11 -3.59
N PHE A 105 0.62 -13.11 -4.45
CA PHE A 105 0.62 -12.34 -5.68
C PHE A 105 -0.45 -11.24 -5.67
N ASN A 106 -0.19 -10.19 -6.44
CA ASN A 106 -1.09 -9.05 -6.57
C ASN A 106 -1.15 -8.54 -8.01
N VAL A 107 -2.35 -8.10 -8.41
CA VAL A 107 -2.65 -7.51 -9.71
C VAL A 107 -3.63 -6.35 -9.51
N LYS A 108 -3.36 -5.21 -10.14
CA LYS A 108 -4.28 -4.07 -10.13
C LYS A 108 -4.34 -3.45 -11.52
N LEU A 109 -5.55 -3.10 -11.93
CA LEU A 109 -5.86 -2.29 -13.09
C LEU A 109 -6.44 -0.97 -12.63
N GLY A 110 -6.09 0.13 -13.30
CA GLY A 110 -6.62 1.42 -12.93
C GLY A 110 -6.66 2.44 -14.05
N VAL A 111 -7.55 3.40 -13.86
CA VAL A 111 -7.73 4.58 -14.71
C VAL A 111 -7.40 5.80 -13.86
N PRO A 112 -6.38 6.60 -14.24
CA PRO A 112 -6.06 7.83 -13.51
C PRO A 112 -7.22 8.82 -13.53
N GLU A 113 -7.25 9.70 -12.53
CA GLU A 113 -8.17 10.83 -12.49
C GLU A 113 -8.06 11.68 -13.77
N ASP A 114 -9.18 12.24 -14.22
CA ASP A 114 -9.26 13.12 -15.40
C ASP A 114 -8.83 12.49 -16.76
N SER A 115 -8.66 11.16 -16.83
CA SER A 115 -8.18 10.46 -18.03
C SER A 115 -9.04 10.63 -19.29
N PHE A 116 -10.37 10.70 -19.13
CA PHE A 116 -11.32 10.78 -20.25
C PHE A 116 -11.97 12.16 -20.39
N CYS A 117 -12.20 12.85 -19.28
CA CYS A 117 -12.70 14.21 -19.24
C CYS A 117 -12.31 14.87 -17.91
N LYS A 118 -12.32 16.20 -17.87
CA LYS A 118 -12.15 16.95 -16.61
C LYS A 118 -13.25 16.50 -15.64
N PHE A 119 -12.89 16.26 -14.39
CA PHE A 119 -13.73 15.72 -13.32
C PHE A 119 -13.96 14.20 -13.34
N PHE A 120 -13.41 13.45 -14.31
CA PHE A 120 -13.46 11.99 -14.29
C PHE A 120 -12.75 11.48 -13.01
N PRO A 121 -13.35 10.56 -12.23
CA PRO A 121 -12.72 10.04 -11.03
C PRO A 121 -11.63 9.01 -11.37
N ALA A 122 -10.66 8.83 -10.48
CA ALA A 122 -9.75 7.69 -10.58
C ALA A 122 -10.50 6.39 -10.24
N LEU A 123 -10.19 5.32 -10.95
CA LEU A 123 -10.80 4.00 -10.75
C LEU A 123 -9.71 2.95 -10.60
N ALA A 124 -9.94 1.96 -9.76
CA ALA A 124 -9.12 0.75 -9.74
C ALA A 124 -9.94 -0.50 -9.41
N VAL A 125 -9.55 -1.60 -10.03
CA VAL A 125 -9.98 -2.95 -9.68
C VAL A 125 -8.75 -3.83 -9.56
N GLY A 126 -8.78 -4.81 -8.67
CA GLY A 126 -7.64 -5.68 -8.49
C GLY A 126 -7.92 -6.88 -7.61
N ILE A 127 -6.88 -7.68 -7.47
CA ILE A 127 -6.81 -8.78 -6.52
C ILE A 127 -5.45 -8.73 -5.84
N TYR A 128 -5.43 -8.94 -4.53
CA TYR A 128 -4.19 -9.07 -3.77
C TYR A 128 -4.31 -10.23 -2.78
N ASP A 129 -3.18 -10.57 -2.17
CA ASP A 129 -3.09 -11.67 -1.22
C ASP A 129 -3.45 -13.03 -1.82
N VAL A 130 -3.09 -13.22 -3.09
CA VAL A 130 -3.23 -14.48 -3.81
C VAL A 130 -2.12 -15.42 -3.36
N GLY A 131 -2.40 -16.23 -2.35
CA GLY A 131 -1.43 -17.18 -1.80
C GLY A 131 -1.24 -18.43 -2.65
N THR A 132 -0.16 -19.15 -2.34
CA THR A 132 0.25 -20.37 -3.06
C THR A 132 -0.40 -21.65 -2.53
N GLU A 133 -1.08 -21.61 -1.38
CA GLU A 133 -1.65 -22.81 -0.73
C GLU A 133 -3.12 -22.64 -0.34
N ARG A 134 -3.91 -23.67 -0.66
CA ARG A 134 -5.37 -23.64 -0.58
C ARG A 134 -5.88 -23.83 0.84
N ASN A 135 -6.79 -22.96 1.26
CA ASN A 135 -7.30 -22.86 2.63
C ASN A 135 -6.18 -22.61 3.66
N LYS A 136 -5.07 -21.97 3.24
CA LYS A 136 -4.02 -21.50 4.15
C LYS A 136 -3.62 -20.07 3.87
N THR A 137 -3.13 -19.79 2.66
CA THR A 137 -2.59 -18.48 2.28
C THR A 137 -3.38 -17.79 1.19
N ASN A 138 -4.31 -18.48 0.53
CA ASN A 138 -5.14 -17.95 -0.55
C ASN A 138 -6.32 -17.08 -0.03
N ASN A 139 -6.00 -15.92 0.54
CA ASN A 139 -7.03 -14.96 0.98
C ASN A 139 -7.81 -14.38 -0.21
N ASP A 140 -7.15 -14.28 -1.39
CA ASP A 140 -7.76 -14.00 -2.69
C ASP A 140 -8.70 -12.80 -2.67
N VAL A 141 -8.21 -11.63 -2.23
CA VAL A 141 -9.04 -10.46 -1.97
C VAL A 141 -9.23 -9.65 -3.25
N PHE A 142 -10.41 -9.78 -3.86
CA PHE A 142 -10.85 -8.95 -4.97
C PHE A 142 -11.41 -7.62 -4.47
N TYR A 143 -11.19 -6.55 -5.23
CA TYR A 143 -11.74 -5.25 -4.88
C TYR A 143 -12.03 -4.36 -6.10
N GLY A 144 -12.87 -3.36 -5.87
CA GLY A 144 -13.07 -2.21 -6.73
C GLY A 144 -13.09 -0.92 -5.91
N LYS A 145 -12.50 0.14 -6.43
CA LYS A 145 -12.35 1.43 -5.73
C LYS A 145 -12.45 2.60 -6.70
N VAL A 146 -13.01 3.70 -6.21
CA VAL A 146 -13.09 5.00 -6.88
C VAL A 146 -12.47 6.06 -5.99
N ALA A 147 -11.83 7.07 -6.59
CA ALA A 147 -11.27 8.19 -5.85
C ALA A 147 -11.37 9.51 -6.63
N LYS A 148 -11.40 10.63 -5.91
CA LYS A 148 -11.37 11.97 -6.49
C LYS A 148 -10.59 12.92 -5.60
N THR A 149 -9.71 13.70 -6.21
CA THR A 149 -9.02 14.79 -5.54
C THR A 149 -9.97 15.97 -5.39
N ILE A 150 -10.11 16.47 -4.16
CA ILE A 150 -10.94 17.64 -3.87
C ILE A 150 -9.99 18.82 -3.67
N SER A 151 -10.19 19.90 -4.43
CA SER A 151 -9.38 21.12 -4.31
C SER A 151 -10.28 22.35 -4.27
N ILE A 152 -9.92 23.32 -3.43
CA ILE A 152 -10.55 24.65 -3.36
C ILE A 152 -9.49 25.66 -3.78
N ASN A 153 -9.66 26.25 -4.97
CA ASN A 153 -8.64 27.09 -5.63
C ASN A 153 -7.30 26.32 -5.73
N ASP A 154 -6.22 26.90 -5.22
CA ASP A 154 -4.89 26.30 -5.22
C ASP A 154 -4.63 25.35 -4.03
N PHE A 155 -5.62 25.19 -3.14
CA PHE A 155 -5.48 24.33 -1.96
C PHE A 155 -6.10 22.95 -2.19
N SER A 156 -5.29 21.89 -2.14
CA SER A 156 -5.78 20.52 -2.17
C SER A 156 -6.26 20.09 -0.79
N LEU A 157 -7.50 19.60 -0.73
CA LEU A 157 -8.10 18.98 0.46
C LEU A 157 -7.79 17.48 0.55
N GLY A 158 -6.96 16.92 -0.32
CA GLY A 158 -6.68 15.49 -0.36
C GLY A 158 -7.59 14.71 -1.31
N LYS A 159 -7.52 13.38 -1.23
CA LYS A 159 -8.14 12.46 -2.19
C LYS A 159 -9.14 11.55 -1.46
N LEU A 160 -10.41 11.90 -1.59
CA LEU A 160 -11.49 11.06 -1.08
C LEU A 160 -11.56 9.78 -1.93
N SER A 161 -11.63 8.63 -1.27
CA SER A 161 -11.76 7.34 -1.95
C SER A 161 -12.71 6.39 -1.23
N ALA A 162 -13.46 5.63 -2.02
CA ALA A 162 -14.41 4.63 -1.54
C ALA A 162 -14.37 3.38 -2.41
N GLY A 163 -14.61 2.21 -1.83
CA GLY A 163 -14.56 0.94 -2.54
C GLY A 163 -15.20 -0.20 -1.77
N TYR A 164 -15.17 -1.39 -2.37
CA TYR A 164 -15.66 -2.61 -1.78
C TYR A 164 -14.72 -3.77 -2.10
N PHE A 165 -14.58 -4.71 -1.17
CA PHE A 165 -13.80 -5.92 -1.37
C PHE A 165 -14.59 -7.18 -1.05
N ARG A 166 -14.10 -8.29 -1.59
CA ARG A 166 -14.52 -9.63 -1.23
C ARG A 166 -13.36 -10.61 -1.39
N GLY A 167 -13.12 -11.44 -0.40
CA GLY A 167 -12.10 -12.50 -0.40
C GLY A 167 -12.63 -13.85 0.08
N ASN A 168 -11.70 -14.72 0.48
CA ASN A 168 -11.94 -16.10 0.86
C ASN A 168 -12.65 -16.21 2.23
N SER A 169 -13.91 -16.65 2.20
CA SER A 169 -14.76 -16.76 3.40
C SER A 169 -14.35 -17.83 4.41
N LYS A 170 -13.36 -18.67 4.10
CA LYS A 170 -12.81 -19.65 5.04
C LYS A 170 -11.62 -19.11 5.83
N LEU A 171 -10.95 -18.10 5.30
CA LEU A 171 -9.73 -17.53 5.89
C LEU A 171 -9.99 -16.16 6.51
N LEU A 172 -10.83 -15.34 5.86
CA LEU A 172 -11.24 -14.04 6.37
C LEU A 172 -12.41 -14.21 7.32
N LEU A 173 -12.08 -14.33 8.59
CA LEU A 173 -13.01 -14.57 9.70
C LEU A 173 -12.92 -13.44 10.73
N ASN A 174 -14.03 -13.16 11.42
CA ASN A 174 -14.04 -12.27 12.57
C ASN A 174 -13.47 -12.97 13.83
N GLY A 175 -13.42 -12.25 14.95
CA GLY A 175 -12.93 -12.78 16.22
C GLY A 175 -13.74 -13.95 16.80
N ASN A 176 -14.94 -14.22 16.28
CA ASN A 176 -15.76 -15.39 16.66
C ASN A 176 -15.56 -16.59 15.71
N GLY A 177 -14.70 -16.45 14.69
CA GLY A 177 -14.50 -17.46 13.65
C GLY A 177 -15.61 -17.50 12.59
N GLU A 178 -16.49 -16.49 12.55
CA GLU A 178 -17.52 -16.38 11.52
C GLU A 178 -16.97 -15.65 10.30
N LYS A 179 -17.53 -15.91 9.11
CA LYS A 179 -17.10 -15.25 7.87
C LYS A 179 -17.17 -13.72 7.98
N ASP A 180 -16.08 -13.06 7.62
CA ASP A 180 -15.97 -11.60 7.56
C ASP A 180 -15.10 -11.22 6.35
N ASN A 181 -15.57 -11.67 5.19
CA ASN A 181 -14.76 -11.75 3.98
C ASN A 181 -15.12 -10.71 2.93
N ASP A 182 -15.94 -9.72 3.27
CA ASP A 182 -16.28 -8.61 2.40
C ASP A 182 -16.55 -7.34 3.20
N GLY A 183 -16.44 -6.18 2.56
CA GLY A 183 -16.54 -4.92 3.28
C GLY A 183 -16.21 -3.70 2.44
N VAL A 184 -16.36 -2.53 3.07
CA VAL A 184 -16.16 -1.22 2.44
C VAL A 184 -14.78 -0.66 2.76
N PHE A 185 -14.13 -0.08 1.75
CA PHE A 185 -12.98 0.81 1.93
C PHE A 185 -13.45 2.25 1.89
N ALA A 186 -13.02 3.09 2.83
CA ALA A 186 -13.19 4.53 2.77
C ALA A 186 -11.94 5.22 3.32
N ALA A 187 -11.45 6.23 2.61
CA ALA A 187 -10.29 7.03 3.03
C ALA A 187 -10.39 8.46 2.47
N TRP A 188 -9.65 9.39 3.08
CA TRP A 188 -9.56 10.80 2.71
C TRP A 188 -8.11 11.27 2.74
#